data_AF-A0A031HH84-F1
#
_entry.id   AF-A0A031HH84-F1
#
_cell.length_a   1.000
_cell.length_b   1.000
_cell.length_c   1.000
_cell.angle_alpha   90.00
_cell.angle_beta   90.00
_cell.angle_gamma   90.00
#
_symmetry.space_group_name_H-M   'P 1'
#
loop_
_entity.id
_entity.type
_entity.pdbx_description
1 polymer ?
#
loop_
_entity_poly.entity_id
_entity_poly.type
_entity_poly.pdbx_seq_one_letter_code
_entity_poly.pdbx_strand_id
1 'polypeptide(L)'
;MYRSLRQRTLDEARTAAAVTCDIALTVAIPEPGWLWAAAQRHLLRTGLDAEAIVDTIGEESDPQIEDCLALLLVPEQIAGCDLVTIRLRCSATEP
;
A
#
# COMPACT_ATOMS: atom_id res chain seq x y z
N MET A 1 -40.35 -30.09 -9.96
CA MET A 1 -38.89 -30.27 -10.03
C MET A 1 -38.12 -29.06 -10.60
N TYR A 2 -38.74 -27.87 -10.74
CA TYR A 2 -38.07 -26.64 -11.23
C TYR A 2 -37.73 -25.61 -10.14
N ARG A 3 -38.22 -25.77 -8.90
CA ARG A 3 -37.90 -24.87 -7.77
C ARG A 3 -36.46 -25.05 -7.26
N SER A 4 -35.95 -26.27 -7.28
CA SER A 4 -34.65 -26.64 -6.72
C SER A 4 -33.44 -26.12 -7.53
N LEU A 5 -33.60 -25.86 -8.83
CA LEU A 5 -32.56 -25.23 -9.66
C LEU A 5 -32.51 -23.71 -9.44
N ARG A 6 -33.68 -23.07 -9.29
CA ARG A 6 -33.77 -21.61 -9.03
C ARG A 6 -33.24 -21.22 -7.65
N GLN A 7 -33.38 -22.11 -6.67
CA GLN A 7 -32.80 -21.92 -5.33
C GLN A 7 -31.26 -21.96 -5.36
N ARG A 8 -30.65 -22.86 -6.14
CA ARG A 8 -29.18 -22.92 -6.31
C ARG A 8 -28.62 -21.67 -6.99
N THR A 9 -29.30 -21.15 -8.02
CA THR A 9 -28.89 -19.92 -8.71
C THR A 9 -28.98 -18.67 -7.82
N LEU A 10 -29.84 -18.66 -6.80
CA LEU A 10 -29.94 -17.57 -5.82
C LEU A 10 -28.86 -17.66 -4.72
N ASP A 11 -28.47 -18.87 -4.31
CA ASP A 11 -27.31 -19.08 -3.41
C ASP A 11 -25.97 -18.79 -4.12
N GLU A 12 -25.85 -19.13 -5.42
CA GLU A 12 -24.71 -18.74 -6.26
C GLU A 12 -24.64 -17.23 -6.47
N ALA A 13 -25.79 -16.55 -6.67
CA ALA A 13 -25.85 -15.09 -6.75
C ALA A 13 -25.56 -14.40 -5.41
N ARG A 14 -25.78 -15.08 -4.27
CA ARG A 14 -25.36 -14.63 -2.93
C ARG A 14 -23.88 -14.89 -2.64
N THR A 15 -23.10 -15.26 -3.65
CA THR A 15 -21.62 -15.18 -3.61
C THR A 15 -21.14 -13.74 -3.88
N ALA A 16 -22.01 -12.81 -4.28
CA ALA A 16 -21.57 -11.54 -4.87
C ALA A 16 -22.04 -10.29 -4.11
N ALA A 17 -21.27 -9.89 -3.11
CA ALA A 17 -20.99 -8.48 -2.82
C ALA A 17 -19.66 -8.42 -2.07
N ALA A 18 -18.54 -8.36 -2.80
CA ALA A 18 -17.27 -8.02 -2.18
C ALA A 18 -17.45 -6.65 -1.49
N VAL A 19 -17.19 -6.58 -0.19
CA VAL A 19 -17.25 -5.34 0.57
C VAL A 19 -15.92 -4.62 0.36
N THR A 20 -15.96 -3.49 -0.31
CA THR A 20 -14.79 -2.62 -0.48
C THR A 20 -14.76 -1.58 0.63
N CYS A 21 -13.63 -1.48 1.32
CA CYS A 21 -13.39 -0.45 2.34
C CYS A 21 -12.22 0.43 1.88
N ASP A 22 -12.43 1.76 1.83
CA ASP A 22 -11.37 2.73 1.58
C ASP A 22 -10.73 3.17 2.91
N ILE A 23 -9.41 3.11 2.98
CA ILE A 23 -8.63 3.61 4.11
C ILE A 23 -7.90 4.88 3.68
N ALA A 24 -8.13 5.98 4.38
CA ALA A 24 -7.42 7.25 4.18
C ALA A 24 -6.44 7.48 5.35
N LEU A 25 -5.17 7.66 5.03
CA LEU A 25 -4.10 7.96 5.98
C LEU A 25 -3.45 9.29 5.63
N THR A 26 -3.28 10.16 6.61
CA THR A 26 -2.48 11.39 6.48
C THR A 26 -1.23 11.25 7.34
N VAL A 27 -0.06 11.40 6.71
CA VAL A 27 1.24 11.32 7.39
C VAL A 27 1.93 12.67 7.28
N ALA A 28 2.25 13.27 8.42
CA ALA A 28 3.11 14.44 8.46
C ALA A 28 4.57 14.00 8.45
N ILE A 29 5.34 14.51 7.49
CA ILE A 29 6.78 14.24 7.37
C ILE A 29 7.50 15.53 7.78
N PRO A 30 7.88 15.69 9.06
CA PRO A 30 8.55 16.89 9.53
C PRO A 30 9.99 16.97 9.00
N GLU A 31 10.60 15.82 8.72
CA GLU A 31 11.97 15.73 8.22
C GLU A 31 12.13 14.57 7.23
N PRO A 32 12.36 14.86 5.94
CA PRO A 32 12.59 13.86 4.89
C PRO A 32 13.62 12.78 5.23
N GLY A 33 14.74 13.13 5.89
CA GLY A 33 15.78 12.18 6.23
C GLY A 33 15.32 11.07 7.18
N TRP A 34 14.33 11.34 8.05
CA TRP A 34 13.77 10.30 8.94
C TRP A 34 12.99 9.26 8.16
N LEU A 35 12.26 9.70 7.14
CA LEU A 35 11.50 8.83 6.25
C LEU A 35 12.46 7.97 5.41
N TRP A 36 13.50 8.58 4.84
CA TRP A 36 14.52 7.87 4.08
C TRP A 36 15.22 6.80 4.93
N ALA A 37 15.65 7.14 6.15
CA ALA A 37 16.29 6.19 7.06
C ALA A 37 15.36 5.02 7.44
N ALA A 38 14.04 5.26 7.54
CA ALA A 38 13.07 4.19 7.77
C ALA A 38 12.93 3.27 6.55
N ALA A 39 12.84 3.84 5.34
CA ALA A 39 12.77 3.08 4.10
C ALA A 39 14.06 2.28 3.84
N GLN A 40 15.23 2.87 4.05
CA GLN A 40 16.52 2.18 3.98
C GLN A 40 16.56 0.96 4.90
N ARG A 41 16.18 1.10 6.18
CA ARG A 41 16.13 -0.03 7.13
C ARG A 41 15.18 -1.13 6.67
N HIS A 42 14.08 -0.78 6.03
CA HIS A 42 13.16 -1.75 5.45
C HIS A 42 13.80 -2.52 4.29
N LEU A 43 14.42 -1.80 3.34
CA LEU A 43 15.07 -2.39 2.17
C LEU A 43 16.31 -3.23 2.53
N LEU A 44 17.10 -2.82 3.53
CA LEU A 44 18.22 -3.64 4.00
C LEU A 44 17.77 -5.02 4.51
N ARG A 45 16.56 -5.13 5.05
CA ARG A 45 16.00 -6.42 5.49
C ARG A 45 15.58 -7.32 4.32
N THR A 46 15.37 -6.77 3.13
CA THR A 46 15.09 -7.55 1.91
C THR A 46 16.38 -8.01 1.22
N GLY A 47 17.55 -7.52 1.67
CA GLY A 47 18.85 -7.88 1.14
C GLY A 47 19.32 -7.01 -0.04
N LEU A 48 18.66 -5.87 -0.29
CA LEU A 48 19.13 -4.87 -1.24
C LEU A 48 20.45 -4.26 -0.76
N ASP A 49 21.35 -4.00 -1.71
CA ASP A 49 22.59 -3.27 -1.46
C ASP A 49 22.37 -1.75 -1.49
N ALA A 50 23.42 -1.00 -1.15
CA ALA A 50 23.33 0.45 -1.02
C ALA A 50 23.02 1.17 -2.35
N GLU A 51 23.53 0.66 -3.48
CA GLU A 51 23.28 1.25 -4.80
C GLU A 51 21.82 1.06 -5.19
N ALA A 52 21.29 -0.16 -5.06
CA ALA A 52 19.90 -0.46 -5.36
C ALA A 52 18.92 0.28 -4.41
N ILE A 53 19.32 0.55 -3.16
CA ILE A 53 18.54 1.39 -2.26
C ILE A 53 18.44 2.82 -2.81
N VAL A 54 19.55 3.43 -3.20
CA VAL A 54 19.55 4.79 -3.77
C VAL A 54 18.72 4.84 -5.05
N ASP A 55 18.82 3.83 -5.91
CA ASP A 55 17.99 3.73 -7.12
C ASP A 55 16.49 3.61 -6.83
N THR A 56 16.13 3.07 -5.66
CA THR A 56 14.71 2.84 -5.28
C THR A 56 14.09 4.04 -4.57
N ILE A 57 14.84 4.72 -3.69
CA ILE A 57 14.29 5.77 -2.81
C ILE A 57 15.04 7.10 -2.86
N GLY A 58 15.97 7.27 -3.81
CA GLY A 58 16.83 8.44 -3.92
C GLY A 58 17.96 8.48 -2.89
N GLU A 59 18.75 9.54 -2.97
CA GLU A 59 19.82 9.82 -2.01
C GLU A 59 19.25 10.31 -0.67
N GLU A 60 20.01 10.16 0.43
CA GLU A 60 19.60 10.68 1.74
C GLU A 60 19.41 12.20 1.73
N SER A 61 20.21 12.93 0.94
CA SER A 61 20.11 14.38 0.78
C SER A 61 18.95 14.86 -0.10
N ASP A 62 18.39 13.97 -0.93
CA ASP A 62 17.24 14.26 -1.80
C ASP A 62 16.33 13.03 -1.93
N PRO A 63 15.64 12.67 -0.83
CA PRO A 63 14.89 11.42 -0.77
C PRO A 63 13.61 11.49 -1.60
N GLN A 64 13.34 10.43 -2.34
CA GLN A 64 12.09 10.26 -3.06
C GLN A 64 10.97 9.90 -2.08
N ILE A 65 10.25 10.93 -1.62
CA ILE A 65 9.23 10.82 -0.56
C ILE A 65 8.13 9.81 -0.91
N GLU A 66 7.64 9.85 -2.14
CA GLU A 66 6.56 8.97 -2.60
C GLU A 66 6.98 7.50 -2.55
N ASP A 67 8.20 7.18 -3.01
CA ASP A 67 8.73 5.82 -3.00
C ASP A 67 9.02 5.33 -1.58
N CYS A 68 9.56 6.20 -0.72
CA CYS A 68 9.73 5.87 0.70
C CYS A 68 8.39 5.55 1.37
N LEU A 69 7.34 6.34 1.12
CA LEU A 69 6.01 6.11 1.68
C LEU A 69 5.38 4.84 1.10
N ALA A 70 5.53 4.60 -0.20
CA ALA A 70 5.03 3.39 -0.84
C ALA A 70 5.61 2.14 -0.16
N LEU A 71 6.92 2.10 0.08
CA LEU A 71 7.55 0.98 0.77
C LEU A 71 7.05 0.79 2.21
N LEU A 72 6.84 1.86 2.94
CA LEU A 72 6.53 1.81 4.37
C LEU A 72 5.05 1.67 4.67
N LEU A 73 4.17 2.11 3.78
CA LEU A 73 2.72 2.20 4.00
C LEU A 73 1.91 1.20 3.19
N VAL A 74 2.53 0.42 2.30
CA VAL A 74 1.84 -0.70 1.66
C VAL A 74 1.34 -1.64 2.75
N PRO A 75 0.02 -1.85 2.88
CA PRO A 75 -0.53 -2.76 3.89
C PRO A 75 -0.04 -4.18 3.61
N GLU A 76 0.22 -4.93 4.67
CA GLU A 76 0.45 -6.35 4.55
C GLU A 76 -0.81 -7.02 3.97
N GLN A 77 -0.61 -7.98 3.06
CA GLN A 77 -1.73 -8.66 2.41
C GLN A 77 -2.53 -9.47 3.45
N ILE A 78 -3.82 -9.16 3.56
CA ILE A 78 -4.74 -9.89 4.42
C ILE A 78 -5.20 -11.14 3.68
N ALA A 79 -5.07 -12.32 4.30
CA ALA A 79 -5.43 -13.59 3.68
C ALA A 79 -6.90 -13.60 3.19
N GLY A 80 -7.10 -13.89 1.90
CA GLY A 80 -8.42 -13.88 1.28
C GLY A 80 -8.94 -12.50 0.86
N CYS A 81 -8.14 -11.44 1.00
CA CYS A 81 -8.45 -10.11 0.54
C CYS A 81 -7.48 -9.66 -0.56
N ASP A 82 -8.01 -9.03 -1.60
CA ASP A 82 -7.21 -8.38 -2.62
C ASP A 82 -7.01 -6.90 -2.28
N LEU A 83 -5.75 -6.44 -2.37
CA LEU A 83 -5.45 -5.02 -2.37
C LEU A 83 -5.82 -4.45 -3.74
N VAL A 84 -6.94 -3.74 -3.82
CA VAL A 84 -7.46 -3.22 -5.10
C VAL A 84 -6.77 -1.92 -5.52
N THR A 85 -6.46 -1.03 -4.56
CA THR A 85 -5.88 0.27 -4.86
C THR A 85 -5.16 0.85 -3.64
N ILE A 86 -4.00 1.46 -3.89
CA ILE A 86 -3.36 2.41 -2.98
C ILE A 86 -3.29 3.75 -3.72
N ARG A 87 -3.65 4.83 -3.03
CA ARG A 87 -3.49 6.20 -3.54
C ARG A 87 -2.62 7.00 -2.59
N LEU A 88 -1.42 7.35 -3.05
CA LEU A 88 -0.56 8.32 -2.40
C LEU A 88 -0.80 9.69 -3.02
N ARG A 89 -0.83 10.73 -2.19
CA ARG A 89 -0.88 12.12 -2.62
C ARG A 89 0.07 12.90 -1.73
N CYS A 90 1.13 13.43 -2.33
CA CYS A 90 2.03 14.34 -1.65
C CYS A 90 1.63 15.78 -1.99
N SER A 91 1.53 16.61 -0.96
CA SER A 91 1.35 18.05 -1.10
C SER A 91 2.21 18.73 -0.05
N ALA A 92 2.95 19.75 -0.45
CA ALA A 92 3.61 20.62 0.50
C ALA A 92 2.54 21.36 1.32
N THR A 93 2.67 21.33 2.65
CA THR A 93 1.87 22.21 3.50
C THR A 93 2.62 23.55 3.55
N GLU A 94 2.09 24.59 2.89
CA GLU A 94 2.62 25.94 3.06
C GLU A 94 2.50 26.36 4.53
N PRO A 95 3.53 27.02 5.09
CA PRO A 95 3.60 27.38 6.51
C PRO A 95 2.58 28.43 6.96
#